data_AF-A0ABC8V4Q3-F1
#
_entry.id   AF-A0ABC8V4Q3-F1
#
_cell.length_a   1.000
_cell.length_b   1.000
_cell.length_c   1.000
_cell.angle_alpha   90.00
_cell.angle_beta   90.00
_cell.angle_gamma   90.00
#
_symmetry.space_group_name_H-M   'P 1'
#
loop_
_entity.id
_entity.type
_entity.pdbx_description
1 polymer ?
#
loop_
_entity_poly.entity_id
_entity_poly.type
_entity_poly.pdbx_seq_one_letter_code
_entity_poly.pdbx_strand_id
1 'polypeptide(L)'
;MEKFLVCFFLLAVIVVLEVHATRESYQQQQKNGRRKLFVFGDSYVDTGNTPKFLANSWKEPYGITFPGKPSGRFSDGHILTDYIASFLGIGSPLPYQSWKSGGKSIQDGINFAHGGSGVFNTIYFQPNMTTQIDYFQQAIKQKIYSKQDLNSSIALVSLAGNDYATYLSQNGTLLVSG
;
A
#
# COMPACT_ATOMS: atom_id res chain seq x y z
N MET A 1 -7.38 34.92 -42.08
CA MET A 1 -6.37 35.17 -41.02
C MET A 1 -7.00 35.30 -39.64
N GLU A 2 -8.06 36.10 -39.44
CA GLU A 2 -8.67 36.30 -38.10
C GLU A 2 -9.06 35.03 -37.36
N LYS A 3 -9.78 34.09 -38.01
CA LYS A 3 -10.17 32.82 -37.37
C LYS A 3 -8.98 31.99 -36.87
N PHE A 4 -7.87 32.02 -37.62
CA PHE A 4 -6.65 31.30 -37.25
C PHE A 4 -5.96 31.97 -36.05
N LEU A 5 -5.96 33.30 -36.00
CA LEU A 5 -5.43 34.08 -34.89
C LEU A 5 -6.22 33.85 -33.60
N VAL A 6 -7.56 33.79 -33.70
CA VAL A 6 -8.46 33.48 -32.57
C VAL A 6 -8.20 32.08 -32.03
N CYS A 7 -8.09 31.06 -32.89
CA CYS A 7 -7.76 29.70 -32.45
C CYS A 7 -6.40 29.62 -31.76
N PHE A 8 -5.37 30.29 -32.30
CA PHE A 8 -4.05 30.33 -31.70
C PHE A 8 -4.05 30.99 -30.32
N PHE A 9 -4.80 32.09 -30.18
CA PHE A 9 -4.94 32.79 -28.90
C PHE A 9 -5.67 31.93 -27.86
N LEU A 10 -6.74 31.23 -28.25
CA LEU A 10 -7.47 30.31 -27.38
C LEU A 10 -6.59 29.13 -26.93
N LEU A 11 -5.82 28.54 -27.85
CA LEU A 11 -4.84 27.49 -27.51
C LEU A 11 -3.79 27.99 -26.53
N ALA A 12 -3.22 29.18 -26.75
CA ALA A 12 -2.25 29.77 -25.85
C ALA A 12 -2.84 30.01 -24.44
N VAL A 13 -4.08 30.50 -24.36
CA VAL A 13 -4.78 30.67 -23.08
C VAL A 13 -4.98 29.33 -22.38
N ILE A 14 -5.42 28.28 -23.09
CA ILE A 14 -5.60 26.93 -22.50
C ILE A 14 -4.27 26.41 -21.94
N VAL A 15 -3.18 26.51 -22.71
CA VAL A 15 -1.85 26.07 -22.24
C VAL A 15 -1.41 26.85 -21.01
N VAL A 16 -1.61 28.18 -20.97
CA VAL A 16 -1.26 29.00 -19.80
C VAL A 16 -2.08 28.62 -18.57
N LEU A 17 -3.38 28.31 -18.74
CA LEU A 17 -4.26 27.86 -17.66
C LEU A 17 -3.84 26.48 -17.14
N GLU A 18 -3.53 25.53 -18.02
CA GLU A 18 -3.03 24.20 -17.63
C GLU A 18 -1.70 24.29 -16.87
N VAL A 19 -0.78 25.14 -17.34
CA VAL A 19 0.52 25.39 -16.67
C VAL A 19 0.32 26.04 -15.29
N HIS A 20 -0.62 26.99 -15.15
CA HIS A 20 -0.94 27.57 -13.84
C HIS A 20 -1.56 26.53 -12.89
N ALA A 21 -2.54 25.76 -13.36
CA ALA A 21 -3.18 24.73 -12.54
C ALA A 21 -2.20 23.63 -12.09
N THR A 22 -1.30 23.20 -12.98
CA THR A 22 -0.22 22.26 -12.61
C THR A 22 0.77 22.87 -11.62
N ARG A 23 1.11 24.15 -11.76
CA ARG A 23 2.00 24.84 -10.80
C ARG A 23 1.37 24.98 -9.42
N GLU A 24 0.09 25.34 -9.33
CA GLU A 24 -0.64 25.45 -8.07
C GLU A 24 -0.76 24.10 -7.37
N SER A 25 -1.15 23.05 -8.10
CA SER A 25 -1.23 21.69 -7.55
C SER A 25 0.14 21.17 -7.07
N TYR A 26 1.22 21.43 -7.81
CA TYR A 26 2.58 21.07 -7.40
C TYR A 26 3.03 21.81 -6.13
N GLN A 27 2.70 23.10 -6.01
CA GLN A 27 2.99 23.89 -4.82
C GLN A 27 2.16 23.44 -3.60
N GLN A 28 0.89 23.10 -3.80
CA GLN A 28 0.01 22.54 -2.77
C GLN A 28 0.55 21.19 -2.27
N GLN A 29 1.01 20.34 -3.19
CA GLN A 29 1.58 19.03 -2.90
C GLN A 29 2.94 19.12 -2.19
N GLN A 30 3.76 20.13 -2.50
CA GLN A 30 4.96 20.44 -1.73
C GLN A 30 4.64 20.97 -0.32
N LYS A 31 3.66 21.86 -0.17
CA LYS A 31 3.25 22.41 1.14
C LYS A 31 2.70 21.34 2.08
N ASN A 32 1.95 20.37 1.55
CA ASN A 32 1.33 19.30 2.35
C ASN A 32 2.26 18.11 2.63
N GLY A 33 3.45 18.08 2.02
CA GLY A 33 4.36 16.93 2.05
C GLY A 33 3.88 15.80 1.14
N ARG A 34 4.82 14.96 0.67
CA ARG A 34 4.49 13.77 -0.15
C ARG A 34 3.71 12.78 0.72
N ARG A 35 2.44 12.51 0.33
CA ARG A 35 1.56 11.53 0.98
C ARG A 35 2.23 10.17 1.01
N LYS A 36 2.05 9.44 2.10
CA LYS A 36 2.47 8.04 2.24
C LYS A 36 1.25 7.15 2.32
N LEU A 37 1.47 5.87 2.05
CA LEU A 37 0.46 4.84 2.18
C LEU A 37 0.91 3.83 3.23
N PHE A 38 0.16 3.73 4.33
CA PHE A 38 0.33 2.72 5.35
C PHE A 38 -0.70 1.62 5.12
N VAL A 39 -0.24 0.38 4.97
CA VAL A 39 -1.12 -0.72 4.54
C VAL A 39 -1.21 -1.78 5.62
N PHE A 40 -2.43 -2.22 5.93
CA PHE A 40 -2.75 -3.25 6.90
C PHE A 40 -3.74 -4.22 6.28
N GLY A 41 -3.61 -5.51 6.60
CA GLY A 41 -4.54 -6.49 6.08
C GLY A 41 -3.96 -7.86 5.80
N ASP A 42 -4.60 -8.53 4.85
CA ASP A 42 -4.29 -9.88 4.43
C ASP A 42 -3.63 -9.94 3.03
N SER A 43 -3.78 -11.07 2.34
CA SER A 43 -3.19 -11.35 1.03
C SER A 43 -3.63 -10.39 -0.07
N TYR A 44 -4.79 -9.73 0.05
CA TYR A 44 -5.26 -8.78 -0.95
C TYR A 44 -4.40 -7.52 -1.05
N VAL A 45 -3.63 -7.25 0.00
CA VAL A 45 -2.80 -6.04 0.12
C VAL A 45 -1.35 -6.35 0.50
N ASP A 46 -0.98 -7.60 0.76
CA ASP A 46 0.39 -8.01 1.07
C ASP A 46 1.31 -8.02 -0.16
N THR A 47 2.36 -7.20 -0.14
CA THR A 47 3.36 -7.07 -1.21
C THR A 47 4.65 -7.86 -0.93
N GLY A 48 4.64 -8.79 0.03
CA GLY A 48 5.75 -9.72 0.29
C GLY A 48 6.24 -9.78 1.74
N ASN A 49 5.37 -9.55 2.73
CA ASN A 49 5.68 -9.81 4.12
C ASN A 49 5.55 -11.29 4.49
N THR A 50 4.60 -12.04 3.93
CA THR A 50 4.50 -13.47 4.25
C THR A 50 5.77 -14.21 3.81
N PRO A 51 6.41 -14.99 4.71
CA PRO A 51 7.68 -15.64 4.42
C PRO A 51 7.65 -16.58 3.21
N LYS A 52 8.74 -16.59 2.44
CA LYS A 52 8.88 -17.38 1.20
C LYS A 52 8.69 -18.89 1.37
N PHE A 53 9.03 -19.45 2.53
CA PHE A 53 8.86 -20.88 2.80
C PHE A 53 7.41 -21.26 3.15
N LEU A 54 6.54 -20.30 3.49
CA LEU A 54 5.13 -20.51 3.81
C LEU A 54 4.20 -20.14 2.66
N ALA A 55 4.51 -19.07 1.92
CA ALA A 55 3.59 -18.50 0.94
C ALA A 55 3.83 -19.01 -0.49
N ASN A 56 2.74 -19.42 -1.15
CA ASN A 56 2.74 -19.72 -2.58
C ASN A 56 2.97 -18.47 -3.45
N SER A 57 2.76 -17.26 -2.93
CA SER A 57 3.00 -16.00 -3.65
C SER A 57 4.46 -15.76 -4.07
N TRP A 58 5.38 -16.63 -3.62
CA TRP A 58 6.78 -16.66 -4.03
C TRP A 58 7.12 -17.76 -5.04
N LYS A 59 6.10 -18.39 -5.64
CA LYS A 59 6.21 -19.42 -6.68
C LYS A 59 5.38 -19.00 -7.89
N GLU A 60 5.73 -19.50 -9.07
CA GLU A 60 4.88 -19.34 -10.26
C GLU A 60 3.50 -20.01 -10.03
N PRO A 61 2.39 -19.45 -10.55
CA PRO A 61 2.31 -18.36 -11.53
C PRO A 61 2.25 -16.95 -10.94
N TYR A 62 2.53 -16.76 -9.65
CA TYR A 62 2.48 -15.41 -9.06
C TYR A 62 3.55 -14.48 -9.64
N GLY A 63 3.14 -13.24 -9.90
CA GLY A 63 3.99 -12.19 -10.45
C GLY A 63 4.38 -12.31 -11.93
N ILE A 64 3.82 -13.25 -12.71
CA ILE A 64 4.17 -13.43 -14.13
C ILE A 64 3.81 -12.21 -15.01
N THR A 65 2.72 -11.51 -14.69
CA THR A 65 2.27 -10.29 -15.40
C THR A 65 3.00 -9.06 -14.85
N PHE A 66 3.23 -9.01 -13.54
CA PHE A 66 4.07 -8.00 -12.89
C PHE A 66 4.63 -8.55 -11.58
N PRO A 67 5.94 -8.44 -11.30
CA PRO A 67 7.00 -7.81 -12.09
C PRO A 67 7.70 -8.74 -13.10
N GLY A 68 7.05 -9.82 -13.55
CA GLY A 68 7.63 -10.86 -14.40
C GLY A 68 8.31 -12.00 -13.63
N LYS A 69 8.11 -12.06 -12.31
CA LYS A 69 8.61 -13.12 -11.42
C LYS A 69 7.86 -13.09 -10.07
N PRO A 70 7.86 -14.17 -9.29
CA PRO A 70 7.24 -14.17 -7.98
C PRO A 70 7.82 -13.09 -7.05
N SER A 71 6.93 -12.29 -6.45
CA SER A 71 7.31 -11.13 -5.64
C SER A 71 6.69 -11.14 -4.24
N GLY A 72 5.99 -12.21 -3.85
CA GLY A 72 5.24 -12.26 -2.59
C GLY A 72 3.83 -11.66 -2.66
N ARG A 73 3.44 -11.05 -3.78
CA ARG A 73 2.06 -10.63 -4.06
C ARG A 73 1.20 -11.85 -4.36
N PHE A 74 0.03 -11.94 -3.75
CA PHE A 74 -0.95 -13.01 -4.00
C PHE A 74 -1.76 -12.78 -5.29
N SER A 75 -1.09 -12.35 -6.35
CA SER A 75 -1.62 -12.19 -7.72
C SER A 75 -0.54 -12.48 -8.76
N ASP A 76 -0.94 -12.76 -10.01
CA ASP A 76 -0.06 -12.78 -11.17
C ASP A 76 0.54 -11.39 -11.48
N GLY A 77 -0.04 -10.31 -10.93
CA GLY A 77 0.43 -8.95 -11.14
C GLY A 77 0.22 -8.04 -9.93
N HIS A 78 -0.24 -6.82 -10.22
CA HIS A 78 -0.53 -5.81 -9.21
C HIS A 78 -1.70 -6.21 -8.30
N ILE A 79 -1.62 -5.82 -7.04
CA ILE A 79 -2.68 -5.98 -6.04
C ILE A 79 -3.21 -4.61 -5.59
N LEU A 80 -4.24 -4.58 -4.73
CA LEU A 80 -4.91 -3.35 -4.31
C LEU A 80 -3.93 -2.28 -3.79
N THR A 81 -2.91 -2.69 -3.04
CA THR A 81 -1.84 -1.80 -2.58
C THR A 81 -1.15 -1.04 -3.73
N ASP A 82 -0.85 -1.72 -4.82
CA ASP A 82 -0.16 -1.11 -5.96
C ASP A 82 -1.07 -0.12 -6.68
N TYR A 83 -2.35 -0.46 -6.87
CA TYR A 83 -3.31 0.42 -7.52
C TYR A 83 -3.57 1.69 -6.70
N ILE A 84 -3.71 1.58 -5.37
CA ILE A 84 -3.86 2.74 -4.50
C ILE A 84 -2.58 3.58 -4.48
N ALA A 85 -1.40 2.97 -4.42
CA ALA A 85 -0.13 3.70 -4.51
C ALA A 85 -0.02 4.47 -5.84
N SER A 86 -0.36 3.82 -6.95
CA SER A 86 -0.41 4.46 -8.28
C SER A 86 -1.39 5.62 -8.33
N PHE A 87 -2.59 5.46 -7.76
CA PHE A 87 -3.59 6.54 -7.68
C PHE A 87 -3.07 7.75 -6.89
N LEU A 88 -2.24 7.51 -5.87
CA LEU A 88 -1.62 8.56 -5.06
C LEU A 88 -0.35 9.16 -5.70
N GLY A 89 0.10 8.65 -6.85
CA GLY A 89 1.34 9.08 -7.50
C GLY A 89 2.61 8.71 -6.72
N ILE A 90 2.57 7.62 -5.96
CA ILE A 90 3.69 7.11 -5.17
C ILE A 90 4.05 5.67 -5.55
N GLY A 91 5.24 5.21 -5.16
CA GLY A 91 5.61 3.81 -5.31
C GLY A 91 4.85 2.91 -4.33
N SER A 92 4.74 1.62 -4.64
CA SER A 92 4.19 0.65 -3.69
C SER A 92 5.00 0.69 -2.38
N PRO A 93 4.34 0.82 -1.22
CA PRO A 93 5.01 0.81 0.08
C PRO A 93 5.89 -0.43 0.28
N LEU A 94 7.02 -0.25 0.97
CA LEU A 94 7.94 -1.34 1.27
C LEU A 94 7.31 -2.32 2.28
N PRO A 95 7.38 -3.64 2.07
CA PRO A 95 6.96 -4.61 3.08
C PRO A 95 7.74 -4.43 4.39
N TYR A 96 7.05 -4.42 5.52
CA TYR A 96 7.61 -4.32 6.87
C TYR A 96 8.78 -5.27 7.12
N GLN A 97 8.70 -6.54 6.68
CA GLN A 97 9.77 -7.52 6.84
C GLN A 97 11.04 -7.14 6.06
N SER A 98 10.86 -6.56 4.87
CA SER A 98 11.98 -6.03 4.08
C SER A 98 12.63 -4.83 4.77
N TRP A 99 11.81 -3.94 5.34
CA TRP A 99 12.31 -2.80 6.12
C TRP A 99 13.09 -3.26 7.37
N LYS A 100 12.54 -4.20 8.16
CA LYS A 100 13.19 -4.80 9.34
C LYS A 100 14.53 -5.47 9.01
N SER A 101 14.68 -5.96 7.78
CA SER A 101 15.91 -6.59 7.28
C SER A 101 16.92 -5.57 6.70
N GLY A 102 16.73 -4.27 6.93
CA GLY A 102 17.65 -3.21 6.50
C GLY A 102 17.29 -2.56 5.15
N GLY A 103 16.09 -2.80 4.63
CA GLY A 103 15.58 -2.12 3.43
C GLY A 103 15.51 -0.60 3.63
N LYS A 104 15.97 0.17 2.64
CA LYS A 104 16.24 1.62 2.81
C LYS A 104 15.10 2.56 2.38
N SER A 105 14.14 2.11 1.58
CA SER A 105 13.11 3.01 1.03
C SER A 105 11.79 2.90 1.78
N ILE A 106 11.53 3.88 2.64
CA ILE A 106 10.29 4.07 3.42
C ILE A 106 9.55 5.36 3.02
N GLN A 107 10.01 6.03 1.96
CA GLN A 107 9.52 7.37 1.57
C GLN A 107 8.04 7.38 1.17
N ASP A 108 7.51 6.21 0.79
CA ASP A 108 6.15 5.99 0.30
C ASP A 108 5.23 5.33 1.33
N GLY A 109 5.74 5.12 2.55
CA GLY A 109 5.06 4.39 3.60
C GLY A 109 5.56 2.95 3.74
N ILE A 110 4.86 2.18 4.57
CA ILE A 110 5.19 0.79 4.87
C ILE A 110 3.91 -0.05 4.73
N ASN A 111 4.09 -1.25 4.17
CA ASN A 111 3.09 -2.29 4.14
C ASN A 111 3.28 -3.25 5.31
N PHE A 112 2.32 -3.33 6.22
CA PHE A 112 2.29 -4.22 7.38
C PHE A 112 1.43 -5.48 7.17
N ALA A 113 0.71 -5.58 6.05
CA ALA A 113 -0.18 -6.70 5.75
C ALA A 113 0.56 -8.03 5.61
N HIS A 114 -0.07 -9.14 5.98
CA HIS A 114 0.46 -10.49 5.79
C HIS A 114 -0.65 -11.41 5.23
N GLY A 115 -0.34 -12.18 4.20
CA GLY A 115 -1.26 -13.17 3.64
C GLY A 115 -1.82 -14.15 4.68
N GLY A 116 -3.15 -14.25 4.78
CA GLY A 116 -3.82 -15.12 5.76
C GLY A 116 -4.13 -14.45 7.10
N SER A 117 -3.78 -13.17 7.30
CA SER A 117 -4.14 -12.41 8.50
C SER A 117 -5.65 -12.24 8.66
N GLY A 118 -6.10 -12.21 9.91
CA GLY A 118 -7.45 -11.84 10.30
C GLY A 118 -7.44 -10.66 11.30
N VAL A 119 -8.63 -10.24 11.70
CA VAL A 119 -8.80 -9.42 12.90
C VAL A 119 -8.31 -10.20 14.11
N PHE A 120 -8.68 -11.49 14.18
CA PHE A 120 -8.25 -12.44 15.19
C PHE A 120 -7.08 -13.29 14.71
N ASN A 121 -6.62 -14.23 15.54
CA ASN A 121 -5.68 -15.24 15.09
C ASN A 121 -6.36 -16.14 14.05
N THR A 122 -5.58 -16.56 13.06
CA THR A 122 -6.05 -17.45 12.00
C THR A 122 -5.22 -18.72 12.00
N ILE A 123 -5.71 -19.74 11.29
CA ILE A 123 -4.97 -21.00 11.10
C ILE A 123 -3.65 -20.84 10.32
N TYR A 124 -3.39 -19.65 9.75
CA TYR A 124 -2.19 -19.38 8.94
C TYR A 124 -1.00 -18.86 9.78
N PHE A 125 -1.16 -18.72 11.09
CA PHE A 125 -0.11 -18.31 12.05
C PHE A 125 0.67 -17.06 11.60
N GLN A 126 0.00 -16.10 10.96
CA GLN A 126 0.56 -14.82 10.56
C GLN A 126 0.18 -13.72 11.55
N PRO A 127 0.90 -12.59 11.59
CA PRO A 127 0.53 -11.42 12.38
C PRO A 127 -0.92 -11.00 12.15
N ASN A 128 -1.74 -11.05 13.21
CA ASN A 128 -3.12 -10.55 13.19
C ASN A 128 -3.15 -9.01 13.13
N MET A 129 -4.34 -8.43 13.00
CA MET A 129 -4.49 -6.97 12.89
C MET A 129 -3.87 -6.21 14.07
N THR A 130 -4.05 -6.69 15.31
CA THR A 130 -3.42 -6.09 16.50
C THR A 130 -1.90 -6.03 16.35
N THR A 131 -1.28 -7.13 15.92
CA THR A 131 0.17 -7.19 15.72
C THR A 131 0.65 -6.25 14.61
N GLN A 132 -0.11 -6.12 13.52
CA GLN A 132 0.22 -5.18 12.44
C GLN A 132 0.13 -3.72 12.90
N ILE A 133 -0.86 -3.38 13.73
CA ILE A 133 -0.97 -2.07 14.37
C ILE A 133 0.22 -1.82 15.30
N ASP A 134 0.65 -2.83 16.07
CA ASP A 134 1.82 -2.71 16.94
C ASP A 134 3.10 -2.42 16.15
N TYR A 135 3.26 -3.01 14.96
CA TYR A 135 4.37 -2.69 14.06
C TYR A 135 4.36 -1.23 13.61
N PHE A 136 3.18 -0.69 13.29
CA PHE A 136 3.02 0.71 12.92
C PHE A 136 3.30 1.65 14.11
N GLN A 137 2.77 1.33 15.29
CA GLN A 137 3.07 2.09 16.51
C GLN A 137 4.57 2.09 16.83
N GLN A 138 5.26 0.97 16.64
CA GLN A 138 6.72 0.90 16.78
C GLN A 138 7.43 1.82 15.77
N ALA A 139 7.00 1.84 14.51
CA ALA A 139 7.55 2.74 13.49
C ALA A 139 7.37 4.23 13.87
N ILE A 140 6.21 4.59 14.44
CA ILE A 140 5.95 5.95 14.97
C ILE A 140 6.87 6.25 16.16
N LYS A 141 7.00 5.32 17.12
CA LYS A 141 7.87 5.48 18.30
C LYS A 141 9.34 5.68 17.92
N GLN A 142 9.79 5.03 16.85
CA GLN A 142 11.12 5.21 16.27
C GLN A 142 11.28 6.52 15.48
N LYS A 143 10.24 7.36 15.42
CA LYS A 143 10.22 8.66 14.73
C LYS A 143 10.62 8.57 13.26
N ILE A 144 10.26 7.47 12.62
CA ILE A 144 10.51 7.22 11.19
C ILE A 144 9.71 8.20 10.33
N TYR A 145 8.52 8.57 10.81
CA TYR A 145 7.63 9.52 10.17
C TYR A 145 7.34 10.68 11.11
N SER A 146 7.33 11.89 10.55
CA SER A 146 6.95 13.10 11.29
C SER A 146 5.43 13.16 11.52
N LYS A 147 4.98 14.03 12.42
CA LYS A 147 3.54 14.28 12.62
C LYS A 147 2.88 14.80 11.34
N GLN A 148 3.60 15.58 10.54
CA GLN A 148 3.11 16.07 9.25
C GLN A 148 2.91 14.92 8.26
N ASP A 149 3.87 13.99 8.19
CA ASP A 149 3.74 12.79 7.36
C ASP A 149 2.48 12.01 7.74
N LEU A 150 2.25 11.77 9.04
CA LEU A 150 1.07 11.03 9.50
C LEU A 150 -0.23 11.76 9.16
N ASN A 151 -0.28 13.08 9.32
CA ASN A 151 -1.48 13.89 9.08
C ASN A 151 -1.86 14.01 7.60
N SER A 152 -0.91 13.90 6.67
CA SER A 152 -1.17 14.01 5.23
C SER A 152 -1.27 12.66 4.51
N SER A 153 -1.04 11.55 5.23
CA SER A 153 -0.98 10.20 4.66
C SER A 153 -2.29 9.43 4.82
N ILE A 154 -2.37 8.29 4.12
CA ILE A 154 -3.55 7.43 4.09
C ILE A 154 -3.20 6.07 4.71
N ALA A 155 -4.14 5.52 5.48
CA ALA A 155 -4.11 4.14 5.91
C ALA A 155 -5.08 3.31 5.05
N LEU A 156 -4.60 2.24 4.43
CA LEU A 156 -5.40 1.24 3.74
C LEU A 156 -5.53 0.02 4.64
N VAL A 157 -6.78 -0.39 4.93
CA VAL A 157 -7.07 -1.59 5.73
C VAL A 157 -7.92 -2.53 4.90
N SER A 158 -7.47 -3.77 4.70
CA SER A 158 -8.20 -4.79 3.93
C SER A 158 -8.13 -6.17 4.60
N LEU A 159 -9.25 -6.62 5.13
CA LEU A 159 -9.46 -7.96 5.69
C LEU A 159 -10.82 -8.48 5.23
N ALA A 160 -10.87 -9.67 4.62
CA ALA A 160 -12.13 -10.09 4.00
C ALA A 160 -12.59 -11.53 4.27
N GLY A 161 -11.69 -12.48 4.57
CA GLY A 161 -12.10 -13.89 4.59
C GLY A 161 -11.46 -14.81 5.63
N ASN A 162 -10.30 -14.46 6.18
CA ASN A 162 -9.52 -15.41 6.96
C ASN A 162 -10.14 -15.73 8.33
N ASP A 163 -10.81 -14.77 8.96
CA ASP A 163 -11.53 -15.01 10.22
C ASP A 163 -12.69 -15.99 10.02
N TYR A 164 -13.49 -15.81 8.96
CA TYR A 164 -14.59 -16.72 8.63
C TYR A 164 -14.10 -18.12 8.26
N ALA A 165 -13.06 -18.21 7.41
CA ALA A 165 -12.45 -19.49 7.06
C ALA A 165 -11.89 -20.21 8.29
N THR A 166 -11.24 -19.46 9.20
CA THR A 166 -10.74 -19.99 10.47
C THR A 166 -11.89 -20.49 11.34
N TYR A 167 -12.92 -19.69 11.55
CA TYR A 167 -14.10 -20.04 12.34
C TYR A 167 -14.75 -21.34 11.85
N LEU A 168 -14.95 -21.49 10.54
CA LEU A 168 -15.50 -22.70 9.94
C LEU A 168 -14.57 -23.90 10.11
N SER A 169 -13.25 -23.72 9.93
CA SER A 169 -12.26 -24.79 10.13
C SER A 169 -12.11 -25.26 11.58
N GLN A 170 -12.49 -24.41 12.54
CA GLN A 170 -12.40 -24.64 13.98
C GLN A 170 -13.76 -25.00 14.59
N ASN A 171 -14.68 -25.56 13.79
CA ASN A 171 -16.03 -25.96 14.22
C ASN A 171 -16.79 -24.87 14.98
N GLY A 172 -16.66 -23.62 14.53
CA GLY A 172 -17.35 -22.47 15.12
C GLY A 172 -16.64 -21.84 16.32
N THR A 173 -15.32 -22.02 16.44
CA THR A 173 -14.51 -21.39 17.49
C THR A 173 -13.61 -20.30 16.90
N LEU A 174 -13.56 -19.13 17.54
CA LEU A 174 -12.61 -18.08 17.21
C LEU A 174 -11.28 -18.32 17.93
N LEU A 175 -10.17 -18.06 17.24
CA LEU A 175 -8.85 -18.03 17.86
C LEU A 175 -8.55 -16.59 18.30
N VAL A 176 -8.81 -16.27 19.56
CA VAL A 176 -8.50 -14.94 20.11
C VAL A 176 -7.06 -14.89 20.60
N SER A 177 -6.37 -13.76 20.39
CA SER A 177 -5.11 -13.47 21.08
C SER A 177 -5.42 -13.05 22.51
N GLY A 178 -4.76 -13.69 23.49
CA GLY A 178 -4.75 -13.23 24.89
C GLY A 178 -3.88 -12.00 25.09
#